data_AF-A0A7Z8KLT3-F1
#
_entry.id   AF-A0A7Z8KLT3-F1
#
_cell.length_a   1.000
_cell.length_b   1.000
_cell.length_c   1.000
_cell.angle_alpha   90.00
_cell.angle_beta   90.00
_cell.angle_gamma   90.00
#
_symmetry.space_group_name_H-M   'P 1'
#
loop_
_entity.id
_entity.type
_entity.pdbx_description
1 polymer ?
#
loop_
_entity_poly.entity_id
_entity_poly.type
_entity_poly.pdbx_seq_one_letter_code
_entity_poly.pdbx_strand_id
1 'polypeptide(L)'
;MNKTRIIMMLVLLFLASSGCTEQDKFTISENATILSMKYVTTSVTDMEIQELVINSSTMDLSIYSLTHQLKAHYTRPMIEYQWKQPPYMLTGKPFLEISSSSEAKKIRPDVIGSGTLEVTVLQDGYIHTVTIDSDSPEYQFEDLYQIEDYMDFQRLLALEPSFEEAQAIVEPWIISMPTYSFDGSNLTLEEHIREDTLPSMHLLIYTFTSSHEGYGDRSNEELTESLTNHTIRVSFSQREITKAIIDGSWDEMKQESV
;
A
#
# COMPACT_ATOMS: atom_id res chain seq x y z
N MET A 1 -46.75 46.58 -72.40
CA MET A 1 -45.31 46.93 -72.37
C MET A 1 -44.72 46.30 -71.11
N ASN A 2 -43.96 45.21 -71.29
CA ASN A 2 -43.37 44.38 -70.25
C ASN A 2 -42.40 45.17 -69.37
N LYS A 3 -42.39 44.88 -68.06
CA LYS A 3 -41.16 44.59 -67.31
C LYS A 3 -41.50 43.91 -65.98
N THR A 4 -41.51 42.59 -66.04
CA THR A 4 -41.32 41.63 -64.96
C THR A 4 -40.15 42.05 -64.07
N ARG A 5 -40.34 42.15 -62.76
CA ARG A 5 -39.24 42.06 -61.78
C ARG A 5 -39.54 40.95 -60.79
N ILE A 6 -38.54 40.09 -60.70
CA ILE A 6 -38.49 38.79 -60.07
C ILE A 6 -38.27 38.96 -58.56
N ILE A 7 -38.89 38.02 -57.84
CA ILE A 7 -38.83 37.69 -56.42
C ILE A 7 -37.39 37.60 -55.89
N MET A 8 -37.15 38.05 -54.65
CA MET A 8 -36.23 37.34 -53.76
C MET A 8 -36.69 37.47 -52.31
N MET A 9 -37.39 36.45 -51.85
CA MET A 9 -37.78 36.22 -50.47
C MET A 9 -36.54 35.70 -49.73
N LEU A 10 -35.97 36.52 -48.84
CA LEU A 10 -34.80 36.17 -48.05
C LEU A 10 -35.25 35.24 -46.91
N VAL A 11 -35.22 33.94 -47.15
CA VAL A 11 -35.37 32.92 -46.09
C VAL A 11 -34.01 32.81 -45.39
N LEU A 12 -33.88 33.37 -44.19
CA LEU A 12 -32.77 33.07 -43.30
C LEU A 12 -32.93 31.62 -42.80
N LEU A 13 -32.19 30.70 -43.41
CA LEU A 13 -31.91 29.40 -42.82
C LEU A 13 -30.95 29.62 -41.63
N PHE A 14 -31.46 29.56 -40.40
CA PHE A 14 -30.61 29.31 -39.24
C PHE A 14 -30.13 27.86 -39.33
N LEU A 15 -28.94 27.65 -39.89
CA LEU A 15 -28.18 26.43 -39.65
C LEU A 15 -27.72 26.49 -38.19
N ALA A 16 -28.46 25.84 -37.30
CA ALA A 16 -27.91 25.42 -36.02
C ALA A 16 -26.84 24.38 -36.35
N SER A 17 -25.59 24.84 -36.49
CA SER A 17 -24.44 23.97 -36.34
C SER A 17 -24.49 23.47 -34.90
N SER A 18 -25.08 22.29 -34.69
CA SER A 18 -24.77 21.45 -33.55
C SER A 18 -23.30 21.07 -33.68
N GLY A 19 -22.42 22.00 -33.28
CA GLY A 19 -21.08 21.68 -32.89
C GLY A 19 -21.24 20.81 -31.65
N CYS A 20 -21.15 19.50 -31.83
CA CYS A 20 -20.61 18.66 -30.78
C CYS A 20 -19.20 19.23 -30.52
N THR A 21 -19.08 20.11 -29.53
CA THR A 21 -17.80 20.28 -28.83
C THR A 21 -17.49 18.90 -28.28
N GLU A 22 -16.54 18.22 -28.90
CA GLU A 22 -15.82 17.10 -28.29
C GLU A 22 -15.38 17.62 -26.92
N GLN A 23 -16.04 17.17 -25.86
CA GLN A 23 -15.66 17.55 -24.51
C GLN A 23 -14.29 16.93 -24.30
N ASP A 24 -13.25 17.77 -24.17
CA ASP A 24 -11.89 17.31 -23.96
C ASP A 24 -11.89 16.33 -22.79
N LYS A 25 -11.59 15.07 -23.10
CA LYS A 25 -11.59 13.97 -22.14
C LYS A 25 -10.66 14.34 -21.00
N PHE A 26 -11.12 14.28 -19.75
CA PHE A 26 -10.27 14.61 -18.60
C PHE A 26 -9.07 13.66 -18.55
N THR A 27 -7.87 14.19 -18.74
CA THR A 27 -6.59 13.45 -18.70
C THR A 27 -5.86 13.71 -17.39
N ILE A 28 -5.25 12.67 -16.83
CA ILE A 28 -4.32 12.81 -15.70
C ILE A 28 -2.93 13.17 -16.22
N SER A 29 -2.34 14.23 -15.68
CA SER A 29 -1.01 14.70 -16.02
C SER A 29 0.10 13.89 -15.32
N GLU A 30 1.32 13.92 -15.89
CA GLU A 30 2.50 13.25 -15.31
C GLU A 30 2.93 13.81 -13.95
N ASN A 31 2.52 15.04 -13.62
CA ASN A 31 2.76 15.69 -12.33
C ASN A 31 1.59 15.55 -11.35
N ALA A 32 0.56 14.77 -11.69
CA ALA A 32 -0.56 14.54 -10.80
C ALA A 32 -0.13 13.82 -9.52
N THR A 33 -0.86 14.06 -8.45
CA THR A 33 -0.79 13.26 -7.21
C THR A 33 -2.12 12.59 -7.00
N ILE A 34 -2.09 11.29 -6.70
CA ILE A 34 -3.28 10.49 -6.44
C ILE A 34 -3.23 10.04 -4.99
N LEU A 35 -4.23 10.47 -4.22
CA LEU A 35 -4.48 10.05 -2.86
C LEU A 35 -5.51 8.93 -2.87
N SER A 36 -5.33 7.92 -2.03
CA SER A 36 -6.21 6.77 -1.92
C SER A 36 -6.34 6.39 -0.45
N MET A 37 -7.49 6.71 0.17
CA MET A 37 -7.77 6.36 1.56
C MET A 37 -8.57 5.07 1.65
N LYS A 38 -8.16 4.17 2.55
CA LYS A 38 -8.88 2.95 2.90
C LYS A 38 -9.06 2.86 4.40
N TYR A 39 -10.26 2.49 4.82
CA TYR A 39 -10.59 2.25 6.22
C TYR A 39 -10.54 0.74 6.45
N VAL A 40 -9.59 0.29 7.28
CA VAL A 40 -9.38 -1.14 7.56
C VAL A 40 -9.88 -1.46 8.95
N THR A 41 -10.75 -2.47 9.05
CA THR A 41 -11.28 -2.94 10.34
C THR A 41 -10.71 -4.33 10.61
N THR A 42 -9.77 -4.45 11.54
CA THR A 42 -9.27 -5.78 11.97
C THR A 42 -10.07 -6.30 13.17
N SER A 43 -10.67 -5.40 13.97
CA SER A 43 -11.65 -5.71 15.01
C SER A 43 -12.56 -4.50 15.32
N VAL A 44 -13.55 -4.66 16.23
CA VAL A 44 -14.43 -3.56 16.69
C VAL A 44 -13.65 -2.46 17.44
N THR A 45 -12.47 -2.77 17.97
CA THR A 45 -11.61 -1.85 18.73
C THR A 45 -10.38 -1.38 17.97
N ASP A 46 -10.00 -2.07 16.89
CA ASP A 46 -8.85 -1.75 16.05
C ASP A 46 -9.29 -1.47 14.61
N MET A 47 -9.66 -0.22 14.37
CA MET A 47 -9.79 0.31 13.03
C MET A 47 -8.60 1.23 12.73
N GLU A 48 -8.08 1.13 11.52
CA GLU A 48 -6.98 1.94 11.02
C GLU A 48 -7.37 2.62 9.71
N ILE A 49 -6.79 3.80 9.47
CA ILE A 49 -6.92 4.53 8.23
C ILE A 49 -5.59 4.37 7.48
N GLN A 50 -5.64 3.80 6.28
CA GLN A 50 -4.50 3.68 5.39
C GLN A 50 -4.62 4.71 4.28
N GLU A 51 -3.75 5.71 4.31
CA GLU A 51 -3.62 6.74 3.29
C GLU A 51 -2.46 6.39 2.37
N LEU A 52 -2.76 6.14 1.10
CA LEU A 52 -1.76 5.94 0.06
C LEU A 52 -1.69 7.19 -0.83
N VAL A 53 -0.53 7.81 -0.92
CA VAL A 53 -0.24 8.93 -1.82
C VAL A 53 0.74 8.44 -2.88
N ILE A 54 0.36 8.55 -4.16
CA ILE A 54 1.23 8.17 -5.27
C ILE A 54 1.39 9.32 -6.26
N ASN A 55 2.60 9.46 -6.78
CA ASN A 55 2.95 10.36 -7.88
C ASN A 55 4.04 9.68 -8.74
N SER A 56 4.58 10.38 -9.74
CA SER A 56 5.62 9.83 -10.63
C SER A 56 6.95 9.50 -9.96
N SER A 57 7.18 9.95 -8.73
CA SER A 57 8.44 9.79 -7.98
C SER A 57 8.31 8.86 -6.77
N THR A 58 7.21 8.93 -6.03
CA THR A 58 7.04 8.22 -4.76
C THR A 58 5.68 7.55 -4.62
N MET A 59 5.69 6.53 -3.78
CA MET A 59 4.54 5.88 -3.19
C MET A 59 4.70 5.98 -1.67
N ASP A 60 3.83 6.74 -1.04
CA ASP A 60 3.85 7.03 0.38
C ASP A 60 2.61 6.42 1.04
N LEU A 61 2.81 5.50 1.96
CA LEU A 61 1.75 4.87 2.74
C LEU A 61 1.82 5.35 4.19
N SER A 62 0.78 6.04 4.64
CA SER A 62 0.62 6.45 6.03
C SER A 62 -0.50 5.65 6.68
N ILE A 63 -0.25 5.11 7.87
CA ILE A 63 -1.24 4.38 8.67
C ILE A 63 -1.57 5.23 9.90
N TYR A 64 -2.85 5.50 10.11
CA TYR A 64 -3.35 6.26 11.24
C TYR A 64 -4.32 5.45 12.10
N SER A 65 -4.40 5.80 13.38
CA SER A 65 -5.53 5.39 14.22
C SER A 65 -6.82 6.09 13.78
N LEU A 66 -7.98 5.63 14.29
CA LEU A 66 -9.26 6.33 14.13
C LEU A 66 -9.26 7.79 14.61
N THR A 67 -8.40 8.13 15.57
CA THR A 67 -8.25 9.49 16.08
C THR A 67 -7.25 10.30 15.26
N HIS A 68 -6.88 9.83 14.06
CA HIS A 68 -5.92 10.45 13.15
C HIS A 68 -4.49 10.60 13.72
N GLN A 69 -4.11 9.74 14.67
CA GLN A 69 -2.72 9.68 15.12
C GLN A 69 -1.91 8.81 14.16
N LEU A 70 -0.81 9.35 13.62
CA LEU A 70 0.10 8.59 12.76
C LEU A 70 0.73 7.43 13.55
N LYS A 71 0.53 6.20 13.06
CA LYS A 71 1.11 4.97 13.60
C LYS A 71 2.36 4.56 12.84
N ALA A 72 2.32 4.66 11.51
CA ALA A 72 3.43 4.28 10.65
C ALA A 72 3.41 5.09 9.34
N HIS A 73 4.57 5.24 8.72
CA HIS A 73 4.72 5.87 7.42
C HIS A 73 5.83 5.16 6.63
N TYR A 74 5.53 4.81 5.39
CA TYR A 74 6.44 4.09 4.51
C TYR A 74 6.53 4.79 3.16
N THR A 75 7.76 5.10 2.74
CA THR A 75 8.03 5.71 1.43
C THR A 75 8.77 4.71 0.56
N ARG A 76 8.28 4.53 -0.66
CA ARG A 76 8.93 3.72 -1.69
C ARG A 76 9.08 4.52 -2.98
N PRO A 77 10.21 4.41 -3.69
CA PRO A 77 10.34 4.99 -5.03
C PRO A 77 9.29 4.40 -5.98
N MET A 78 8.64 5.26 -6.74
CA MET A 78 7.70 4.85 -7.78
C MET A 78 8.45 4.36 -9.02
N ILE A 79 8.07 3.18 -9.53
CA ILE A 79 8.61 2.68 -10.80
C ILE A 79 7.76 3.25 -11.95
N GLU A 80 8.39 3.73 -13.02
CA GLU A 80 7.72 4.38 -14.16
C GLU A 80 6.53 3.57 -14.72
N TYR A 81 6.68 2.25 -14.86
CA TYR A 81 5.59 1.40 -15.35
C TYR A 81 4.39 1.32 -14.38
N GLN A 82 4.64 1.37 -13.07
CA GLN A 82 3.58 1.41 -12.06
C GLN A 82 2.84 2.75 -12.15
N TRP A 83 3.59 3.87 -12.20
CA TRP A 83 3.01 5.20 -12.32
C TRP A 83 2.11 5.38 -13.55
N LYS A 84 2.39 4.70 -14.67
CA LYS A 84 1.55 4.81 -15.88
C LYS A 84 0.16 4.17 -15.74
N GLN A 85 -0.06 3.27 -14.77
CA GLN A 85 -1.33 2.57 -14.62
C GLN A 85 -2.47 3.47 -14.10
N PRO A 86 -2.35 4.19 -12.97
CA PRO A 86 -3.44 5.03 -12.47
C PRO A 86 -3.91 6.08 -13.47
N PRO A 87 -3.03 6.87 -14.13
CA PRO A 87 -3.45 7.81 -15.18
C PRO A 87 -4.26 7.13 -16.29
N TYR A 88 -3.84 5.94 -16.73
CA TYR A 88 -4.57 5.16 -17.74
C TYR A 88 -5.94 4.70 -17.25
N MET A 89 -6.02 4.17 -16.03
CA MET A 89 -7.25 3.63 -15.44
C MET A 89 -8.29 4.71 -15.16
N LEU A 90 -7.83 5.92 -14.83
CA LEU A 90 -8.67 7.04 -14.42
C LEU A 90 -9.07 7.96 -15.60
N THR A 91 -8.25 8.08 -16.64
CA THR A 91 -8.47 9.04 -17.74
C THR A 91 -9.81 8.85 -18.46
N GLY A 92 -10.61 9.93 -18.46
CA GLY A 92 -12.00 10.04 -18.91
C GLY A 92 -12.90 8.90 -18.48
N LYS A 93 -12.76 8.52 -17.21
CA LYS A 93 -13.85 7.89 -16.49
C LYS A 93 -14.89 8.96 -16.14
N PRO A 94 -16.20 8.67 -16.29
CA PRO A 94 -17.28 9.65 -16.07
C PRO A 94 -17.27 10.32 -14.70
N PHE A 95 -16.72 9.64 -13.68
CA PHE A 95 -16.66 10.15 -12.31
C PHE A 95 -15.62 11.28 -12.10
N LEU A 96 -14.61 11.44 -12.98
CA LEU A 96 -13.64 12.54 -12.89
C LEU A 96 -14.08 13.80 -13.63
N GLU A 97 -14.98 13.65 -14.59
CA GLU A 97 -15.54 14.74 -15.39
C GLU A 97 -16.57 15.58 -14.62
N ILE A 98 -16.94 15.15 -13.41
CA ILE A 98 -17.76 15.92 -12.48
C ILE A 98 -16.88 17.03 -11.89
N SER A 99 -16.97 18.21 -12.49
CA SER A 99 -16.32 19.42 -12.01
C SER A 99 -16.79 19.76 -10.60
N SER A 100 -15.84 19.77 -9.66
CA SER A 100 -15.93 20.39 -8.33
C SER A 100 -17.34 20.40 -7.72
N SER A 101 -17.79 19.27 -7.20
CA SER A 101 -18.92 19.28 -6.29
C SER A 101 -18.37 19.29 -4.86
N SER A 102 -18.71 20.33 -4.13
CA SER A 102 -18.72 20.41 -2.65
C SER A 102 -19.54 19.30 -1.96
N GLU A 103 -19.88 18.23 -2.67
CA GLU A 103 -20.61 17.06 -2.22
C GLU A 103 -19.95 15.78 -2.75
N ALA A 104 -18.63 15.64 -2.60
CA ALA A 104 -18.10 14.30 -2.33
C ALA A 104 -18.83 13.82 -1.08
N LYS A 105 -19.93 13.09 -1.28
CA LYS A 105 -20.77 12.62 -0.19
C LYS A 105 -19.89 11.64 0.56
N LYS A 106 -19.34 12.07 1.70
CA LYS A 106 -18.54 11.24 2.58
C LYS A 106 -19.43 10.07 3.01
N ILE A 107 -19.31 8.95 2.32
CA ILE A 107 -19.87 7.69 2.78
C ILE A 107 -18.93 7.28 3.89
N ARG A 108 -19.25 7.69 5.12
CA ARG A 108 -18.61 7.04 6.26
C ARG A 108 -18.96 5.56 6.14
N PRO A 109 -18.02 4.65 6.35
CA PRO A 109 -18.38 3.26 6.55
C PRO A 109 -19.24 3.21 7.81
N ASP A 110 -20.55 3.18 7.64
CA ASP A 110 -21.51 2.94 8.72
C ASP A 110 -21.45 1.45 9.15
N VAL A 111 -20.68 0.65 8.40
CA VAL A 111 -20.57 -0.80 8.53
C VAL A 111 -19.10 -1.19 8.71
N ILE A 112 -18.83 -1.91 9.80
CA ILE A 112 -17.56 -2.60 10.04
C ILE A 112 -17.29 -3.54 8.86
N GLY A 113 -16.15 -3.37 8.17
CA GLY A 113 -15.78 -4.15 6.99
C GLY A 113 -16.13 -3.52 5.64
N SER A 114 -16.86 -2.39 5.60
CA SER A 114 -17.06 -1.64 4.34
C SER A 114 -15.79 -0.84 4.03
N GLY A 115 -15.04 -1.31 3.03
CA GLY A 115 -13.86 -0.60 2.54
C GLY A 115 -14.31 0.58 1.70
N THR A 116 -14.60 1.73 2.32
CA THR A 116 -14.79 2.95 1.54
C THR A 116 -13.44 3.36 0.95
N LEU A 117 -13.33 3.37 -0.38
CA LEU A 117 -12.15 3.86 -1.08
C LEU A 117 -12.40 5.31 -1.50
N GLU A 118 -11.58 6.24 -0.99
CA GLU A 118 -11.59 7.64 -1.45
C GLU A 118 -10.37 7.89 -2.33
N VAL A 119 -10.59 8.15 -3.63
CA VAL A 119 -9.54 8.51 -4.57
C VAL A 119 -9.60 10.00 -4.87
N THR A 120 -8.53 10.74 -4.59
CA THR A 120 -8.41 12.16 -4.93
C THR A 120 -7.26 12.40 -5.90
N VAL A 121 -7.56 13.02 -7.04
CA VAL A 121 -6.56 13.48 -8.03
C VAL A 121 -6.32 14.97 -7.83
N LEU A 122 -5.05 15.33 -7.60
CA LEU A 122 -4.56 16.70 -7.49
C LEU A 122 -3.70 17.02 -8.72
N GLN A 123 -4.15 17.95 -9.57
CA GLN A 123 -3.37 18.41 -10.73
C GLN A 123 -3.75 19.84 -11.11
N ASP A 124 -2.77 20.65 -11.50
CA ASP A 124 -2.95 22.02 -12.02
C ASP A 124 -3.88 22.92 -11.16
N GLY A 125 -3.89 22.71 -9.84
CA GLY A 125 -4.74 23.44 -8.89
C GLY A 125 -6.18 22.92 -8.75
N TYR A 126 -6.54 21.87 -9.49
CA TYR A 126 -7.82 21.18 -9.41
C TYR A 126 -7.75 19.98 -8.46
N ILE A 127 -8.88 19.73 -7.78
CA ILE A 127 -9.08 18.60 -6.87
C ILE A 127 -10.30 17.83 -7.37
N HIS A 128 -10.10 16.56 -7.72
CA HIS A 128 -11.17 15.64 -8.12
C HIS A 128 -11.22 14.49 -7.13
N THR A 129 -12.28 14.41 -6.32
CA THR A 129 -12.46 13.37 -5.31
C THR A 129 -13.60 12.44 -5.69
N VAL A 130 -13.34 11.14 -5.61
CA VAL A 130 -14.29 10.06 -5.85
C VAL A 130 -14.36 9.23 -4.57
N THR A 131 -15.56 9.09 -4.02
CA THR A 131 -15.82 8.20 -2.88
C THR A 131 -16.56 6.97 -3.38
N ILE A 132 -15.96 5.80 -3.17
CA ILE A 132 -16.51 4.51 -3.59
C ILE A 132 -17.00 3.78 -2.35
N ASP A 133 -18.27 3.42 -2.35
CA ASP A 133 -18.84 2.46 -1.41
C ASP A 133 -18.81 1.09 -2.08
N SER A 134 -17.93 0.21 -1.61
CA SER A 134 -17.69 -1.13 -2.17
C SER A 134 -18.91 -2.05 -2.10
N ASP A 135 -19.91 -1.73 -1.25
CA ASP A 135 -21.10 -2.55 -1.02
C ASP A 135 -22.36 -2.05 -1.77
N SER A 136 -22.27 -0.97 -2.57
CA SER A 136 -23.44 -0.37 -3.23
C SER A 136 -23.82 -1.01 -4.57
N PRO A 137 -25.03 -1.62 -4.73
CA PRO A 137 -25.51 -2.26 -5.97
C PRO A 137 -25.78 -1.32 -7.14
N GLU A 138 -25.66 0.01 -6.96
CA GLU A 138 -26.05 1.03 -7.96
C GLU A 138 -24.99 1.32 -9.02
N TYR A 139 -23.74 0.85 -8.87
CA TYR A 139 -22.64 1.16 -9.79
C TYR A 139 -22.19 -0.09 -10.55
N GLN A 140 -21.97 -0.01 -11.87
CA GLN A 140 -21.37 -1.13 -12.61
C GLN A 140 -19.86 -1.18 -12.33
N PHE A 141 -19.49 -2.22 -11.61
CA PHE A 141 -18.40 -2.26 -10.64
C PHE A 141 -16.99 -2.51 -11.17
N GLU A 142 -16.82 -2.96 -12.42
CA GLU A 142 -15.57 -3.60 -12.85
C GLU A 142 -14.38 -2.64 -12.97
N ASP A 143 -14.59 -1.41 -13.45
CA ASP A 143 -13.54 -0.38 -13.52
C ASP A 143 -13.12 0.12 -12.13
N LEU A 144 -14.07 0.15 -11.19
CA LEU A 144 -13.82 0.59 -9.81
C LEU A 144 -13.08 -0.48 -9.01
N TYR A 145 -13.47 -1.75 -9.16
CA TYR A 145 -12.71 -2.87 -8.58
C TYR A 145 -11.27 -2.90 -9.09
N GLN A 146 -11.05 -2.64 -10.38
CA GLN A 146 -9.69 -2.56 -10.91
C GLN A 146 -8.87 -1.46 -10.22
N ILE A 147 -9.44 -0.28 -9.99
CA ILE A 147 -8.75 0.82 -9.28
C ILE A 147 -8.49 0.44 -7.82
N GLU A 148 -9.47 -0.15 -7.14
CA GLU A 148 -9.31 -0.62 -5.77
C GLU A 148 -8.22 -1.68 -5.65
N ASP A 149 -8.27 -2.73 -6.47
CA ASP A 149 -7.28 -3.79 -6.54
C ASP A 149 -5.89 -3.23 -6.82
N TYR A 150 -5.79 -2.28 -7.75
CA TYR A 150 -4.52 -1.61 -8.05
C TYR A 150 -3.98 -0.85 -6.83
N MET A 151 -4.83 -0.09 -6.15
CA MET A 151 -4.44 0.69 -4.97
C MET A 151 -4.06 -0.22 -3.80
N ASP A 152 -4.78 -1.32 -3.60
CA ASP A 152 -4.44 -2.32 -2.60
C ASP A 152 -3.12 -3.02 -2.91
N PHE A 153 -2.88 -3.34 -4.19
CA PHE A 153 -1.59 -3.84 -4.62
C PHE A 153 -0.47 -2.83 -4.36
N GLN A 154 -0.69 -1.53 -4.60
CA GLN A 154 0.29 -0.51 -4.24
C GLN A 154 0.51 -0.43 -2.72
N ARG A 155 -0.54 -0.53 -1.90
CA ARG A 155 -0.40 -0.56 -0.43
C ARG A 155 0.45 -1.74 0.01
N LEU A 156 0.20 -2.93 -0.52
CA LEU A 156 1.04 -4.11 -0.26
C LEU A 156 2.49 -3.86 -0.66
N LEU A 157 2.73 -3.25 -1.83
CA LEU A 157 4.07 -2.89 -2.27
C LEU A 157 4.76 -1.83 -1.39
N ALA A 158 4.02 -0.87 -0.84
CA ALA A 158 4.55 0.09 0.12
C ALA A 158 4.88 -0.59 1.47
N LEU A 159 4.15 -1.65 1.81
CA LEU A 159 4.41 -2.48 2.98
C LEU A 159 5.60 -3.43 2.82
N GLU A 160 6.18 -3.53 1.63
CA GLU A 160 7.39 -4.32 1.42
C GLU A 160 8.61 -3.62 2.07
N PRO A 161 9.32 -4.29 2.97
CA PRO A 161 10.54 -3.75 3.57
C PRO A 161 11.70 -3.80 2.57
N SER A 162 12.62 -2.85 2.66
CA SER A 162 13.92 -2.99 2.00
C SER A 162 14.76 -4.08 2.68
N PHE A 163 15.84 -4.51 2.04
CA PHE A 163 16.79 -5.43 2.65
C PHE A 163 17.38 -4.84 3.94
N GLU A 164 17.83 -3.60 3.87
CA GLU A 164 18.44 -2.87 4.99
C GLU A 164 17.44 -2.67 6.13
N GLU A 165 16.17 -2.42 5.80
CA GLU A 165 15.11 -2.30 6.80
C GLU A 165 14.82 -3.66 7.48
N ALA A 166 14.77 -4.75 6.71
CA ALA A 166 14.58 -6.08 7.26
C ALA A 166 15.70 -6.43 8.26
N GLN A 167 16.96 -6.16 7.92
CA GLN A 167 18.08 -6.33 8.86
C GLN A 167 17.96 -5.44 10.10
N ALA A 168 17.62 -4.16 9.91
CA ALA A 168 17.47 -3.19 10.99
C ALA A 168 16.36 -3.56 11.99
N ILE A 169 15.37 -4.36 11.56
CA ILE A 169 14.33 -4.91 12.44
C ILE A 169 14.78 -6.23 13.07
N VAL A 170 15.35 -7.14 12.27
CA VAL A 170 15.67 -8.51 12.70
C VAL A 170 16.88 -8.55 13.64
N GLU A 171 17.95 -7.80 13.40
CA GLU A 171 19.17 -7.89 14.21
C GLU A 171 18.94 -7.45 15.67
N PRO A 172 18.29 -6.30 15.96
CA PRO A 172 17.96 -5.93 17.34
C PRO A 172 17.02 -6.93 18.01
N TRP A 173 16.12 -7.55 17.25
CA TRP A 173 15.24 -8.60 17.77
C TRP A 173 16.05 -9.83 18.17
N ILE A 174 16.96 -10.32 17.31
CA ILE A 174 17.86 -11.44 17.62
C ILE A 174 18.69 -11.10 18.86
N ILE A 175 19.25 -9.89 18.95
CA ILE A 175 20.09 -9.50 20.10
C ILE A 175 19.30 -9.51 21.42
N SER A 176 18.00 -9.24 21.37
CA SER A 176 17.12 -9.23 22.55
C SER A 176 16.46 -10.58 22.86
N MET A 177 16.65 -11.60 22.00
CA MET A 177 16.06 -12.92 22.21
C MET A 177 16.74 -13.67 23.37
N PRO A 178 16.02 -14.54 24.11
CA PRO A 178 16.56 -15.26 25.27
C PRO A 178 17.90 -15.96 25.02
N THR A 179 18.05 -16.69 23.92
CA THR A 179 19.28 -17.44 23.63
C THR A 179 20.49 -16.51 23.45
N TYR A 180 20.36 -15.45 22.64
CA TYR A 180 21.47 -14.52 22.37
C TYR A 180 21.76 -13.61 23.55
N SER A 181 20.72 -13.08 24.19
CA SER A 181 20.90 -12.13 25.30
C SER A 181 21.54 -12.77 26.54
N PHE A 182 21.40 -14.09 26.70
CA PHE A 182 22.05 -14.83 27.78
C PHE A 182 23.58 -14.76 27.66
N ASP A 183 24.14 -15.13 26.51
CA ASP A 183 25.60 -15.24 26.33
C ASP A 183 26.09 -15.24 24.88
N GLY A 184 25.26 -14.75 23.95
CA GLY A 184 25.51 -14.70 22.52
C GLY A 184 26.45 -13.56 22.10
N SER A 185 27.23 -13.81 21.05
CA SER A 185 28.19 -12.87 20.47
C SER A 185 28.41 -13.15 18.98
N ASN A 186 29.06 -12.22 18.28
CA ASN A 186 29.45 -12.36 16.87
C ASN A 186 28.28 -12.62 15.89
N LEU A 187 27.14 -11.96 16.10
CA LEU A 187 26.01 -12.05 15.17
C LEU A 187 26.44 -11.62 13.75
N THR A 188 26.29 -12.53 12.79
CA THR A 188 26.68 -12.32 11.40
C THR A 188 25.56 -12.78 10.47
N LEU A 189 25.15 -11.93 9.53
CA LEU A 189 24.23 -12.33 8.46
C LEU A 189 24.99 -13.18 7.45
N GLU A 190 24.55 -14.42 7.24
CA GLU A 190 25.12 -15.31 6.22
C GLU A 190 24.36 -15.23 4.90
N GLU A 191 23.03 -15.18 4.97
CA GLU A 191 22.18 -15.26 3.79
C GLU A 191 20.86 -14.52 4.00
N HIS A 192 20.39 -13.84 2.96
CA HIS A 192 19.04 -13.32 2.90
C HIS A 192 18.37 -13.80 1.61
N ILE A 193 17.33 -14.61 1.78
CA ILE A 193 16.50 -15.10 0.69
C ILE A 193 15.18 -14.33 0.74
N ARG A 194 14.78 -13.76 -0.39
CA ARG A 194 13.46 -13.17 -0.57
C ARG A 194 12.68 -14.01 -1.57
N GLU A 195 11.50 -14.46 -1.17
CA GLU A 195 10.57 -15.14 -2.06
C GLU A 195 9.78 -14.10 -2.88
N ASP A 196 9.60 -14.38 -4.17
CA ASP A 196 8.82 -13.54 -5.08
C ASP A 196 7.30 -13.76 -4.90
N THR A 197 6.83 -13.61 -3.67
CA THR A 197 5.42 -13.60 -3.25
C THR A 197 4.99 -12.17 -2.90
N LEU A 198 3.68 -11.92 -2.78
CA LEU A 198 3.16 -10.66 -2.26
C LEU A 198 2.10 -10.93 -1.18
N PRO A 199 2.30 -10.48 0.07
CA PRO A 199 3.52 -9.85 0.59
C PRO A 199 4.72 -10.81 0.50
N SER A 200 5.93 -10.27 0.28
CA SER A 200 7.10 -11.14 0.17
C SER A 200 7.47 -11.76 1.51
N MET A 201 7.99 -12.98 1.43
CA MET A 201 8.58 -13.66 2.57
C MET A 201 10.09 -13.50 2.50
N HIS A 202 10.66 -13.00 3.59
CA HIS A 202 12.09 -12.85 3.79
C HIS A 202 12.56 -13.93 4.76
N LEU A 203 13.54 -14.71 4.36
CA LEU A 203 14.27 -15.63 5.22
C LEU A 203 15.67 -15.07 5.44
N LEU A 204 15.95 -14.61 6.65
CA LEU A 204 17.27 -14.13 7.05
C LEU A 204 17.95 -15.22 7.89
N ILE A 205 19.15 -15.60 7.48
CA ILE A 205 19.94 -16.65 8.13
C ILE A 205 21.16 -16.00 8.76
N TYR A 206 21.25 -16.08 10.08
CA TYR A 206 22.36 -15.55 10.85
C TYR A 206 23.12 -16.66 11.56
N THR A 207 24.40 -16.42 11.82
CA THR A 207 25.22 -17.19 12.75
C THR A 207 25.56 -16.35 13.96
N PHE A 208 25.73 -17.00 15.12
CA PHE A 208 26.28 -16.38 16.33
C PHE A 208 26.94 -17.44 17.21
N THR A 209 27.73 -17.00 18.20
CA THR A 209 28.41 -17.89 19.15
C THR A 209 27.89 -17.63 20.57
N SER A 210 27.44 -18.67 21.25
CA SER A 210 27.17 -18.68 22.69
C SER A 210 28.36 -19.22 23.47
N SER A 211 28.49 -18.79 24.73
CA SER A 211 29.55 -19.24 25.63
C SER A 211 29.21 -20.56 26.34
N HIS A 212 27.95 -20.98 26.27
CA HIS A 212 27.43 -22.24 26.80
C HIS A 212 26.54 -22.93 25.75
N GLU A 213 26.41 -24.25 25.89
CA GLU A 213 25.46 -25.02 25.10
C GLU A 213 23.99 -24.72 25.48
N GLY A 214 23.07 -25.12 24.60
CA GLY A 214 21.63 -25.03 24.83
C GLY A 214 20.97 -23.78 24.25
N TYR A 215 19.70 -23.60 24.58
CA TYR A 215 18.81 -22.58 24.03
C TYR A 215 17.99 -21.92 25.15
N GLY A 216 17.45 -20.73 24.88
CA GLY A 216 16.62 -19.96 25.78
C GLY A 216 17.38 -19.27 26.92
N ASP A 217 16.62 -18.76 27.90
CA ASP A 217 17.18 -18.25 29.16
C ASP A 217 17.54 -19.41 30.08
N ARG A 218 18.85 -19.52 30.35
CA ARG A 218 19.45 -20.59 31.15
C ARG A 218 20.02 -20.07 32.47
N SER A 219 19.58 -18.89 32.93
CA SER A 219 20.09 -18.24 34.15
C SER A 219 19.95 -19.05 35.44
N ASN A 220 19.11 -20.09 35.44
CA ASN A 220 18.87 -20.96 36.60
C ASN A 220 19.59 -22.31 36.50
N GLU A 221 20.44 -22.51 35.50
CA GLU A 221 21.13 -23.77 35.23
C GLU A 221 22.61 -23.71 35.61
N GLU A 222 23.15 -24.83 36.11
CA GLU A 222 24.60 -24.99 36.28
C GLU A 222 25.21 -25.42 34.94
N LEU A 223 25.77 -24.46 34.21
CA LEU A 223 26.32 -24.68 32.87
C LEU A 223 27.84 -24.81 32.88
N THR A 224 28.37 -25.58 31.93
CA THR A 224 29.81 -25.63 31.64
C THR A 224 30.09 -24.73 30.44
N GLU A 225 31.13 -23.90 30.53
CA GLU A 225 31.57 -23.07 29.40
C GLU A 225 31.94 -23.95 28.20
N SER A 226 31.26 -23.74 27.08
CA SER A 226 31.46 -24.44 25.81
C SER A 226 31.05 -23.49 24.69
N LEU A 227 32.04 -23.01 23.93
CA LEU A 227 31.79 -22.13 22.78
C LEU A 227 30.99 -22.89 21.72
N THR A 228 29.74 -22.47 21.54
CA THR A 228 28.76 -23.14 20.68
C THR A 228 28.34 -22.19 19.57
N ASN A 229 28.56 -22.62 18.31
CA ASN A 229 28.11 -21.87 17.15
C ASN A 229 26.68 -22.27 16.81
N HIS A 230 25.82 -21.28 16.68
CA HIS A 230 24.42 -21.42 16.33
C HIS A 230 24.12 -20.84 14.96
N THR A 231 23.15 -21.43 14.27
CA THR A 231 22.52 -20.86 13.08
C THR A 231 21.05 -20.57 13.37
N ILE A 232 20.64 -19.30 13.27
CA ILE A 232 19.24 -18.90 13.40
C ILE A 232 18.64 -18.57 12.04
N ARG A 233 17.46 -19.11 11.76
CA ARG A 233 16.65 -18.84 10.58
C ARG A 233 15.43 -18.02 11.00
N VAL A 234 15.37 -16.77 10.55
CA VAL A 234 14.28 -15.84 10.86
C VAL A 234 13.40 -15.65 9.63
N SER A 235 12.12 -16.00 9.75
CA SER A 235 11.10 -15.70 8.76
C SER A 235 10.44 -14.36 9.07
N PHE A 236 10.43 -13.47 8.09
CA PHE A 236 10.01 -12.09 8.22
C PHE A 236 9.10 -11.71 7.04
N SER A 237 7.95 -11.10 7.32
CA SER A 237 7.02 -10.63 6.29
C SER A 237 6.22 -9.46 6.83
N GLN A 238 5.87 -8.49 5.97
CA GLN A 238 5.10 -7.30 6.35
C GLN A 238 5.65 -6.57 7.60
N ARG A 239 6.99 -6.49 7.71
CA ARG A 239 7.69 -5.87 8.86
C ARG A 239 7.53 -6.59 10.19
N GLU A 240 7.03 -7.82 10.19
CA GLU A 240 6.87 -8.65 11.38
C GLU A 240 7.71 -9.93 11.29
N ILE A 241 8.30 -10.32 12.41
CA ILE A 241 8.97 -11.61 12.56
C ILE A 241 7.89 -12.65 12.84
N THR A 242 7.80 -13.66 11.98
CA THR A 242 6.76 -14.69 12.03
C THR A 242 7.27 -16.03 12.55
N LYS A 243 8.59 -16.26 12.47
CA LYS A 243 9.25 -17.48 12.97
C LYS A 243 10.74 -17.22 13.20
N ALA A 244 11.31 -17.85 14.21
CA ALA A 244 12.75 -17.81 14.46
C ALA A 244 13.24 -19.15 15.00
N ILE A 245 13.99 -19.91 14.20
CA ILE A 245 14.44 -21.26 14.55
C ILE A 245 15.96 -21.32 14.67
N ILE A 246 16.45 -21.74 15.83
CA ILE A 246 17.87 -21.96 16.10
C ILE A 246 18.22 -23.44 15.84
N ASP A 247 19.27 -23.67 15.05
CA ASP A 247 19.84 -24.98 14.69
C ASP A 247 18.83 -25.99 14.12
N GLY A 248 17.71 -25.49 13.61
CA GLY A 248 16.60 -26.34 13.16
C GLY A 248 15.86 -27.09 14.28
N SER A 249 16.19 -26.83 15.54
CA SER A 249 15.77 -27.65 16.69
C SER A 249 14.99 -26.87 17.75
N TRP A 250 15.15 -25.55 17.81
CA TRP A 250 14.53 -24.70 18.83
C TRP A 250 13.75 -23.53 18.21
N ASP A 251 12.48 -23.38 18.57
CA ASP A 251 11.64 -22.22 18.23
C ASP A 251 11.85 -21.14 19.29
N GLU A 252 12.62 -20.11 18.93
CA GLU A 252 12.99 -19.03 19.83
C GLU A 252 11.78 -18.15 20.20
N MET A 253 10.78 -18.04 19.33
CA MET A 253 9.59 -17.24 19.64
C MET A 253 8.70 -17.92 20.67
N LYS A 254 8.63 -19.25 20.63
CA LYS A 254 7.80 -20.06 21.54
C LYS A 254 8.57 -20.61 22.74
N GLN A 255 9.90 -20.57 22.70
CA GLN A 255 10.80 -21.15 23.69
C GLN A 255 10.53 -22.66 23.90
N GLU A 256 10.42 -23.40 22.78
CA GLU A 256 10.20 -24.84 22.77
C GLU A 256 10.93 -25.52 21.60
N SER A 257 11.08 -26.85 21.66
CA SER A 257 11.62 -27.63 20.54
C SER A 257 10.65 -27.64 19.34
N VAL A 258 11.19 -27.61 18.12
CA VAL A 258 10.42 -27.68 16.86
C VAL A 258 9.81 -29.06 16.62
#